data_AF-A0A2U9IS24-F1
#
_entry.id   AF-A0A2U9IS24-F1
#
_cell.length_a   1.000
_cell.length_b   1.000
_cell.length_c   1.000
_cell.angle_alpha   90.00
_cell.angle_beta   90.00
_cell.angle_gamma   90.00
#
_symmetry.space_group_name_H-M   'P 1'
#
loop_
_entity.id
_entity.type
_entity.pdbx_description
1 polymer ?
#
loop_
_entity_poly.entity_id
_entity_poly.type
_entity_poly.pdbx_seq_one_letter_code
_entity_poly.pdbx_strand_id
1 'polypeptide(L)'
;MDYWLQRYQSEKPSMKVEIIDMDIPCNTTCLESTEFKSLLENEAFRSRMEVIDSLFELIKDQVRTLRREISQRVQNQNVNIDELTFTIFRLVEYGGNTSLGEKLTFNDKVIATGSFRELVDINKSIEKMRSDQDIRSICDEIRYLIEALWEHFNKNMVKVQ
;
A
#
# COMPACT_ATOMS: atom_id res chain seq x y z
N MET A 1 -1.90 -3.80 -32.48
CA MET A 1 -1.18 -3.96 -31.20
C MET A 1 -0.67 -2.60 -30.72
N ASP A 2 -0.10 -1.79 -31.61
CA ASP A 2 0.48 -0.47 -31.29
C ASP A 2 -0.48 0.54 -30.65
N TYR A 3 -1.76 0.61 -31.08
CA TYR A 3 -2.74 1.52 -30.48
C TYR A 3 -2.98 1.24 -28.99
N TRP A 4 -3.18 -0.03 -28.63
CA TRP A 4 -3.43 -0.44 -27.25
C TRP A 4 -2.21 -0.23 -26.37
N LEU A 5 -1.02 -0.47 -26.90
CA LEU A 5 0.23 -0.21 -26.19
C LEU A 5 0.42 1.29 -25.94
N GLN A 6 0.19 2.15 -26.94
CA GLN A 6 0.29 3.60 -26.76
C GLN A 6 -0.70 4.15 -25.72
N ARG A 7 -1.96 3.67 -25.73
CA ARG A 7 -2.94 4.06 -24.70
C ARG A 7 -2.55 3.55 -23.32
N TYR A 8 -2.11 2.30 -23.20
CA TYR A 8 -1.62 1.73 -21.94
C TYR A 8 -0.48 2.57 -21.33
N GLN A 9 0.43 3.04 -22.19
CA GLN A 9 1.55 3.89 -21.79
C GLN A 9 1.13 5.29 -21.35
N SER A 10 0.09 5.87 -21.96
CA SER A 10 -0.41 7.19 -21.56
C SER A 10 -1.30 7.14 -20.33
N GLU A 11 -2.18 6.13 -20.25
CA GLU A 11 -3.20 6.04 -19.19
C GLU A 11 -2.63 5.47 -17.90
N LYS A 12 -1.58 4.65 -17.97
CA LYS A 12 -0.90 4.07 -16.82
C LYS A 12 -1.88 3.46 -15.81
N PRO A 13 -2.64 2.43 -16.21
CA PRO A 13 -3.67 1.85 -15.37
C PRO A 13 -3.08 1.45 -14.01
N SER A 14 -3.74 1.87 -12.94
CA SER A 14 -3.31 1.65 -11.56
C SER A 14 -4.36 0.92 -10.74
N MET A 15 -3.88 0.27 -9.70
CA MET A 15 -4.67 -0.37 -8.65
C MET A 15 -4.16 0.09 -7.28
N LYS A 16 -4.96 -0.12 -6.26
CA LYS A 16 -4.60 0.21 -4.87
C LYS A 16 -4.06 -1.00 -4.15
N VAL A 17 -2.99 -0.82 -3.40
CA VAL A 17 -2.52 -1.81 -2.42
C VAL A 17 -3.50 -1.80 -1.26
N GLU A 18 -4.08 -2.97 -0.97
CA GLU A 18 -5.00 -3.14 0.16
C GLU A 18 -4.37 -2.66 1.47
N ILE A 19 -5.21 -2.19 2.39
CA ILE A 19 -4.85 -1.63 3.71
C ILE A 19 -4.15 -0.27 3.64
N ILE A 20 -3.04 -0.12 2.91
CA ILE A 20 -2.24 1.12 2.92
C ILE A 20 -2.73 2.18 1.91
N ASP A 21 -3.63 1.80 1.00
CA ASP A 21 -4.30 2.68 0.03
C ASP A 21 -3.34 3.45 -0.89
N MET A 22 -2.24 2.80 -1.28
CA MET A 22 -1.23 3.35 -2.20
C MET A 22 -1.49 2.89 -3.63
N ASP A 23 -1.39 3.83 -4.59
CA ASP A 23 -1.51 3.51 -6.02
C ASP A 23 -0.24 2.87 -6.57
N ILE A 24 -0.43 1.77 -7.30
CA ILE A 24 0.60 1.04 -8.03
C ILE A 24 0.10 0.70 -9.45
N PRO A 25 0.98 0.48 -10.44
CA PRO A 25 0.61 -0.12 -11.72
C PRO A 25 -0.23 -1.36 -11.56
N CYS A 26 -1.21 -1.52 -12.45
CA CYS A 26 -1.97 -2.74 -12.53
C CYS A 26 -1.07 -3.93 -12.81
N ASN A 27 -1.23 -4.98 -12.02
CA ASN A 27 -0.63 -6.29 -12.23
C ASN A 27 -1.44 -7.09 -13.28
N THR A 28 -1.02 -8.31 -13.62
CA THR A 28 -1.69 -9.13 -14.65
C THR A 28 -3.19 -9.31 -14.35
N THR A 29 -3.52 -9.65 -13.09
CA THR A 29 -4.90 -9.85 -12.65
C THR A 29 -5.76 -8.59 -12.77
N CYS A 30 -5.22 -7.41 -12.42
CA CYS A 30 -5.92 -6.15 -12.66
C CYS A 30 -6.20 -5.99 -14.16
N LEU A 31 -5.20 -6.20 -15.02
CA LEU A 31 -5.32 -5.96 -16.47
C LEU A 31 -6.34 -6.85 -17.16
N GLU A 32 -6.54 -8.10 -16.70
CA GLU A 32 -7.58 -9.00 -17.22
C GLU A 32 -8.99 -8.40 -17.16
N SER A 33 -9.23 -7.51 -16.19
CA SER A 33 -10.51 -6.82 -15.99
C SER A 33 -10.63 -5.48 -16.74
N THR A 34 -9.59 -5.08 -17.47
CA THR A 34 -9.53 -3.79 -18.17
C THR A 34 -9.65 -3.93 -19.69
N GLU A 35 -9.75 -2.80 -20.39
CA GLU A 35 -9.67 -2.77 -21.87
C GLU A 35 -8.30 -3.23 -22.42
N PHE A 36 -7.25 -3.28 -21.58
CA PHE A 36 -5.90 -3.66 -21.97
C PHE A 36 -5.62 -5.17 -21.98
N LYS A 37 -6.61 -6.01 -21.62
CA LYS A 37 -6.42 -7.48 -21.51
C LYS A 37 -5.77 -8.13 -22.73
N SER A 38 -6.01 -7.62 -23.94
CA SER A 38 -5.43 -8.18 -25.17
C SER A 38 -3.91 -7.99 -25.27
N LEU A 39 -3.32 -7.07 -24.49
CA LEU A 39 -1.85 -6.94 -24.41
C LEU A 39 -1.20 -8.17 -23.77
N LEU A 40 -1.93 -8.90 -22.92
CA LEU A 40 -1.45 -10.11 -22.26
C LEU A 40 -1.26 -11.30 -23.22
N GLU A 41 -1.83 -11.23 -24.43
CA GLU A 41 -1.63 -12.23 -25.48
C GLU A 41 -0.22 -12.14 -26.10
N ASN A 42 0.47 -11.01 -25.93
CA ASN A 42 1.85 -10.84 -26.37
C ASN A 42 2.81 -11.39 -25.30
N GLU A 43 3.59 -12.42 -25.65
CA GLU A 43 4.50 -13.07 -24.70
C GLU A 43 5.57 -12.14 -24.14
N ALA A 44 6.10 -11.21 -24.96
CA ALA A 44 7.08 -10.24 -24.50
C ALA A 44 6.48 -9.22 -23.52
N PHE A 45 5.21 -8.84 -23.70
CA PHE A 45 4.49 -8.01 -22.75
C PHE A 45 4.21 -8.78 -21.46
N ARG A 46 3.70 -10.03 -21.56
CA ARG A 46 3.43 -10.91 -20.43
C ARG A 46 4.67 -11.16 -19.57
N SER A 47 5.82 -11.44 -20.19
CA SER A 47 7.08 -11.64 -19.46
C SER A 47 7.53 -10.40 -18.68
N ARG A 48 7.24 -9.19 -19.17
CA ARG A 48 7.51 -7.96 -18.40
C ARG A 48 6.53 -7.78 -17.24
N MET A 49 5.28 -8.21 -17.41
CA MET A 49 4.28 -8.20 -16.35
C MET A 49 4.63 -9.14 -15.19
N GLU A 50 5.31 -10.26 -15.44
CA GLU A 50 5.74 -11.19 -14.38
C GLU A 50 6.62 -10.51 -13.31
N VAL A 51 7.41 -9.50 -13.70
CA VAL A 51 8.22 -8.71 -12.76
C VAL A 51 7.34 -7.79 -11.91
N ILE A 52 6.32 -7.18 -12.52
CA ILE A 52 5.33 -6.37 -11.80
C ILE A 52 4.56 -7.25 -10.80
N ASP A 53 4.12 -8.42 -11.23
CA ASP A 53 3.41 -9.39 -10.39
C ASP A 53 4.29 -9.81 -9.19
N SER A 54 5.57 -10.08 -9.43
CA SER A 54 6.53 -10.46 -8.38
C SER A 54 6.75 -9.35 -7.36
N LEU A 55 6.97 -8.11 -7.81
CA LEU A 55 7.12 -6.96 -6.91
C LEU A 55 5.83 -6.66 -6.14
N PHE A 56 4.67 -6.85 -6.76
CA PHE A 56 3.38 -6.68 -6.10
C PHE A 56 3.17 -7.67 -4.96
N GLU A 57 3.51 -8.96 -5.16
CA GLU A 57 3.41 -9.94 -4.07
C GLU A 57 4.38 -9.63 -2.92
N LEU A 58 5.58 -9.13 -3.21
CA LEU A 58 6.51 -8.66 -2.16
C LEU A 58 5.93 -7.49 -1.36
N ILE A 59 5.29 -6.52 -2.02
CA ILE A 59 4.60 -5.41 -1.35
C ILE A 59 3.49 -5.95 -0.44
N LYS A 60 2.67 -6.88 -0.94
CA LYS A 60 1.59 -7.50 -0.15
C LYS A 60 2.12 -8.21 1.08
N ASP A 61 3.21 -8.96 0.96
CA ASP A 61 3.82 -9.66 2.08
C ASP A 61 4.41 -8.71 3.13
N GLN A 62 4.98 -7.58 2.69
CA GLN A 62 5.44 -6.55 3.62
C GLN A 62 4.28 -5.82 4.31
N VAL A 63 3.20 -5.51 3.60
CA VAL A 63 1.97 -4.95 4.22
C VAL A 63 1.37 -5.90 5.23
N ARG A 64 1.31 -7.21 4.93
CA ARG A 64 0.87 -8.24 5.89
C ARG A 64 1.78 -8.32 7.10
N THR A 65 3.09 -8.20 6.90
CA THR A 65 4.08 -8.16 7.98
C THR A 65 3.85 -6.96 8.88
N LEU A 66 3.72 -5.75 8.31
CA LEU A 66 3.39 -4.53 9.06
C LEU A 66 2.10 -4.69 9.87
N ARG A 67 1.04 -5.19 9.23
CA ARG A 67 -0.25 -5.44 9.88
C ARG A 67 -0.13 -6.39 11.07
N ARG A 68 0.65 -7.46 10.93
CA ARG A 68 0.90 -8.43 12.00
C ARG A 68 1.65 -7.78 13.16
N GLU A 69 2.72 -7.04 12.86
CA GLU A 69 3.54 -6.33 13.85
C GLU A 69 2.74 -5.31 14.65
N ILE A 70 1.84 -4.57 13.97
CA ILE A 70 0.91 -3.63 14.60
C ILE A 70 -0.09 -4.37 15.48
N SER A 71 -0.72 -5.43 14.97
CA SER A 71 -1.70 -6.21 15.72
C SER A 71 -1.11 -6.80 17.01
N GLN A 72 0.17 -7.20 17.00
CA GLN A 72 0.86 -7.72 18.18
C GLN A 72 1.16 -6.64 19.23
N ARG A 73 1.28 -5.36 18.83
CA ARG A 73 1.59 -4.24 19.74
C ARG A 73 0.35 -3.67 20.43
N VAL A 74 -0.84 -3.81 19.84
CA VAL A 74 -2.11 -3.27 20.38
C VAL A 74 -3.03 -4.33 21.00
N GLN A 75 -2.51 -5.53 21.30
CA GLN A 75 -3.24 -6.70 21.81
C GLN A 75 -4.47 -6.36 22.69
N ASN A 76 -5.63 -6.94 22.34
CA ASN A 76 -6.88 -6.86 23.11
C ASN A 76 -7.52 -5.46 23.22
N GLN A 77 -7.06 -4.47 22.44
CA GLN A 77 -7.73 -3.17 22.34
C GLN A 77 -8.80 -3.20 21.23
N ASN A 78 -9.90 -2.46 21.42
CA ASN A 78 -10.97 -2.31 20.43
C ASN A 78 -10.53 -1.38 19.28
N VAL A 79 -9.65 -1.90 18.42
CA VAL A 79 -8.98 -1.18 17.34
C VAL A 79 -9.27 -1.85 16.01
N ASN A 80 -9.57 -1.05 14.99
CA ASN A 80 -9.55 -1.52 13.62
C ASN A 80 -8.09 -1.62 13.15
N ILE A 81 -7.58 -2.84 13.05
CA ILE A 81 -6.18 -3.12 12.72
C ILE A 81 -5.81 -2.63 11.32
N ASP A 82 -6.72 -2.71 10.36
CA ASP A 82 -6.42 -2.29 8.98
C ASP A 82 -6.33 -0.76 8.90
N GLU A 83 -7.24 -0.05 9.56
CA GLU A 83 -7.19 1.43 9.64
C GLU A 83 -6.01 1.94 10.48
N LEU A 84 -5.63 1.20 11.53
CA LEU A 84 -4.41 1.49 12.26
C LEU A 84 -3.17 1.24 11.39
N THR A 85 -3.15 0.16 10.59
CA THR A 85 -2.03 -0.16 9.70
C THR A 85 -1.86 0.91 8.63
N PHE A 86 -2.96 1.34 8.01
CA PHE A 86 -3.00 2.51 7.15
C PHE A 86 -2.40 3.74 7.85
N THR A 87 -2.90 4.04 9.05
CA THR A 87 -2.50 5.23 9.81
C THR A 87 -1.01 5.22 10.12
N ILE A 88 -0.47 4.09 10.61
CA ILE A 88 0.96 3.98 10.94
C ILE A 88 1.83 4.17 9.70
N PHE A 89 1.51 3.48 8.60
CA PHE A 89 2.25 3.65 7.35
C PHE A 89 2.26 5.13 6.92
N ARG A 90 1.09 5.78 6.95
CA ARG A 90 0.97 7.19 6.54
C ARG A 90 1.71 8.15 7.47
N LEU A 91 1.65 7.95 8.78
CA LEU A 91 2.34 8.79 9.76
C LEU A 91 3.87 8.65 9.70
N VAL A 92 4.37 7.46 9.38
CA VAL A 92 5.81 7.21 9.23
C VAL A 92 6.33 7.86 7.95
N GLU A 93 5.69 7.59 6.80
CA GLU A 93 6.20 8.03 5.50
C GLU A 93 5.89 9.50 5.17
N TYR A 94 4.73 10.00 5.61
CA TYR A 94 4.23 11.33 5.22
C TYR A 94 3.98 12.27 6.40
N GLY A 95 4.10 11.78 7.64
CA GLY A 95 3.76 12.55 8.82
C GLY A 95 2.26 12.80 9.00
N GLY A 96 1.93 13.81 9.81
CA GLY A 96 0.58 14.11 10.24
C GLY A 96 0.35 13.78 11.71
N ASN A 97 -0.90 13.89 12.16
CA ASN A 97 -1.32 13.62 13.52
C ASN A 97 -2.68 12.93 13.53
N THR A 98 -2.92 12.08 14.51
CA THR A 98 -4.24 11.55 14.83
C THR A 98 -5.11 12.62 15.50
N SER A 99 -6.42 12.46 15.41
CA SER A 99 -7.39 13.29 16.12
C SER A 99 -8.06 12.47 17.22
N LEU A 100 -7.97 12.96 18.45
CA LEU A 100 -8.55 12.35 19.63
C LEU A 100 -9.80 13.12 20.06
N GLY A 101 -10.96 12.50 19.95
CA GLY A 101 -12.25 13.03 20.42
C GLY A 101 -13.11 11.92 21.02
N GLU A 102 -14.37 11.82 20.60
CA GLU A 102 -15.24 10.66 20.93
C GLU A 102 -14.71 9.35 20.33
N LYS A 103 -13.90 9.46 19.28
CA LYS A 103 -13.20 8.37 18.61
C LYS A 103 -11.76 8.80 18.35
N LEU A 104 -10.89 7.84 18.11
CA LEU A 104 -9.55 8.10 17.60
C LEU A 104 -9.58 7.94 16.08
N THR A 105 -9.19 8.99 15.36
CA THR A 105 -9.29 9.03 13.89
C THR A 105 -8.02 9.54 13.22
N PHE A 106 -7.86 9.21 11.94
CA PHE A 106 -6.83 9.77 11.06
C PHE A 106 -7.38 9.82 9.63
N ASN A 107 -7.32 10.98 8.96
CA ASN A 107 -7.89 11.19 7.62
C ASN A 107 -9.30 10.59 7.46
N ASP A 108 -10.22 10.98 8.34
CA ASP A 108 -11.62 10.52 8.41
C ASP A 108 -11.83 9.02 8.71
N LYS A 109 -10.76 8.23 8.84
CA LYS A 109 -10.82 6.81 9.22
C LYS A 109 -10.88 6.66 10.73
N VAL A 110 -11.76 5.78 11.20
CA VAL A 110 -11.90 5.46 12.62
C VAL A 110 -10.94 4.33 12.98
N ILE A 111 -9.94 4.67 13.78
CA ILE A 111 -8.93 3.72 14.27
C ILE A 111 -9.49 2.95 15.46
N ALA A 112 -10.12 3.65 16.40
CA ALA A 112 -10.64 3.05 17.63
C ALA A 112 -11.83 3.81 18.20
N THR A 113 -12.64 3.08 18.96
CA THR A 113 -13.79 3.60 19.72
C THR A 113 -13.75 3.02 21.13
N GLY A 114 -14.17 3.79 22.13
CA GLY A 114 -14.14 3.34 23.52
C GLY A 114 -14.15 4.51 24.50
N SER A 115 -13.77 4.23 25.74
CA SER A 115 -13.57 5.27 26.75
C SER A 115 -12.40 6.17 26.38
N PHE A 116 -12.46 7.43 26.82
CA PHE A 116 -11.38 8.39 26.57
C PHE A 116 -10.00 7.87 27.02
N ARG A 117 -9.95 7.14 28.14
CA ARG A 117 -8.71 6.53 28.64
C ARG A 117 -8.14 5.50 27.67
N GLU A 118 -8.97 4.61 27.14
CA GLU A 118 -8.54 3.62 26.14
C GLU A 118 -8.02 4.31 24.87
N LEU A 119 -8.74 5.33 24.40
CA LEU A 119 -8.33 6.08 23.22
C LEU A 119 -6.99 6.81 23.42
N VAL A 120 -6.74 7.37 24.60
CA VAL A 120 -5.45 7.97 24.97
C VAL A 120 -4.34 6.92 24.98
N ASP A 121 -4.60 5.73 25.52
CA ASP A 121 -3.60 4.66 25.59
C ASP A 121 -3.27 4.11 24.19
N ILE A 122 -4.28 3.92 23.33
CA ILE A 122 -4.06 3.59 21.91
C ILE A 122 -3.26 4.69 21.21
N ASN A 123 -3.61 5.97 21.44
CA ASN A 123 -2.89 7.08 20.80
C ASN A 123 -1.41 7.13 21.22
N LYS A 124 -1.09 6.83 22.48
CA LYS A 124 0.30 6.69 22.94
C LYS A 124 1.01 5.50 22.26
N SER A 125 0.32 4.39 22.04
CA SER A 125 0.87 3.26 21.30
C SER A 125 1.16 3.62 19.85
N ILE A 126 0.32 4.44 19.21
CA ILE A 126 0.57 4.98 17.86
C ILE A 126 1.86 5.78 17.82
N GLU A 127 2.04 6.73 18.75
CA GLU A 127 3.26 7.55 18.79
C GLU A 127 4.54 6.71 19.02
N LYS A 128 4.44 5.66 19.85
CA LYS A 128 5.53 4.70 20.03
C LYS A 128 5.82 3.93 18.75
N MET A 129 4.80 3.36 18.10
CA MET A 129 4.96 2.61 16.85
C MET A 129 5.52 3.48 15.71
N ARG A 130 5.10 4.74 15.64
CA ARG A 130 5.61 5.70 14.64
C ARG A 130 7.14 5.91 14.75
N SER A 131 7.69 5.79 15.95
CA SER A 131 9.12 5.98 16.21
C SER A 131 9.89 4.67 16.36
N ASP A 132 9.21 3.53 16.32
CA ASP A 132 9.77 2.19 16.40
C ASP A 132 10.58 1.87 15.13
N GLN A 133 11.84 1.47 15.30
CA GLN A 133 12.76 1.27 14.18
C GLN A 133 12.36 0.09 13.29
N ASP A 134 11.76 -0.96 13.86
CA ASP A 134 11.33 -2.14 13.09
C ASP A 134 10.13 -1.79 12.23
N ILE A 135 9.16 -1.05 12.79
CA ILE A 135 8.00 -0.54 12.05
C ILE A 135 8.43 0.38 10.91
N ARG A 136 9.36 1.31 11.19
CA ARG A 136 9.90 2.23 10.19
C ARG A 136 10.61 1.49 9.06
N SER A 137 11.43 0.49 9.41
CA SER A 137 12.12 -0.33 8.41
C SER A 137 11.15 -1.04 7.46
N ILE A 138 10.02 -1.56 7.98
CA ILE A 138 9.00 -2.20 7.14
C ILE A 138 8.29 -1.15 6.24
N CYS A 139 7.95 0.03 6.78
CA CYS A 139 7.32 1.09 6.00
C CYS A 139 8.24 1.60 4.87
N ASP A 140 9.53 1.79 5.17
CA ASP A 140 10.56 2.15 4.21
C ASP A 140 10.67 1.08 3.11
N GLU A 141 10.70 -0.21 3.46
CA GLU A 141 10.76 -1.30 2.48
C GLU A 141 9.53 -1.32 1.57
N ILE A 142 8.33 -1.15 2.12
CA ILE A 142 7.09 -1.01 1.33
C ILE A 142 7.21 0.15 0.35
N ARG A 143 7.65 1.34 0.81
CA ARG A 143 7.83 2.51 -0.05
C ARG A 143 8.85 2.24 -1.16
N TYR A 144 10.00 1.67 -0.83
CA TYR A 144 11.03 1.34 -1.82
C TYR A 144 10.53 0.34 -2.87
N LEU A 145 9.76 -0.68 -2.46
CA LEU A 145 9.18 -1.64 -3.41
C LEU A 145 8.15 -0.97 -4.33
N ILE A 146 7.31 -0.08 -3.80
CA ILE A 146 6.35 0.70 -4.61
C ILE A 146 7.08 1.60 -5.62
N GLU A 147 8.12 2.31 -5.18
CA GLU A 147 8.96 3.15 -6.04
C GLU A 147 9.64 2.31 -7.14
N ALA A 148 10.23 1.18 -6.78
CA ALA A 148 10.87 0.25 -7.72
C ALA A 148 9.88 -0.32 -8.74
N LEU A 149 8.65 -0.62 -8.31
CA LEU A 149 7.59 -1.12 -9.18
C LEU A 149 7.15 -0.05 -10.20
N TRP A 150 6.97 1.20 -9.76
CA TRP A 150 6.73 2.33 -10.68
C TRP A 150 7.91 2.60 -11.62
N GLU A 151 9.14 2.49 -11.13
CA GLU A 151 10.34 2.65 -11.95
C GLU A 151 10.43 1.56 -13.02
N HIS A 152 10.20 0.30 -12.64
CA HIS A 152 10.15 -0.81 -13.58
C HIS A 152 9.08 -0.59 -14.65
N PHE A 153 7.87 -0.19 -14.25
CA PHE A 153 6.80 0.14 -15.17
C PHE A 153 7.21 1.24 -16.17
N ASN A 154 7.74 2.36 -15.67
CA ASN A 154 8.14 3.48 -16.53
C ASN A 154 9.32 3.14 -17.46
N LYS A 155 10.23 2.25 -17.05
CA LYS A 155 11.38 1.85 -17.88
C LYS A 155 11.03 0.79 -18.90
N ASN A 156 10.25 -0.22 -18.51
CA ASN A 156 10.10 -1.45 -19.30
C ASN A 156 8.74 -1.56 -19.99
N MET A 157 7.74 -0.85 -19.50
CA MET A 157 6.40 -0.86 -20.09
C MET A 157 6.15 0.39 -20.95
N VAL A 158 6.73 1.54 -20.57
CA VAL A 158 6.53 2.83 -21.24
C VAL A 158 7.58 3.14 -22.32
N LYS A 159 8.81 2.59 -22.22
CA LYS A 159 9.82 2.75 -23.28
C LYS A 159 9.88 1.51 -24.16
N VAL A 160 9.13 1.55 -25.26
CA VAL A 160 9.43 0.77 -26.46
C VAL A 160 9.58 1.76 -27.59
N GLN A 161 10.83 2.12 -27.90
CA GLN A 161 11.23 2.72 -29.18
C GLN A 161 11.90 1.63 -30.01
#